data_AF-A0A938NP51-F1
#
_entry.id   AF-A0A938NP51-F1
#
_cell.length_a   1.000
_cell.length_b   1.000
_cell.length_c   1.000
_cell.angle_alpha   90.00
_cell.angle_beta   90.00
_cell.angle_gamma   90.00
#
_symmetry.space_group_name_H-M   'P 1'
#
loop_
_entity.id
_entity.type
_entity.pdbx_description
1 polymer ?
#
loop_
_entity_poly.entity_id
_entity_poly.type
_entity_poly.pdbx_seq_one_letter_code
_entity_poly.pdbx_strand_id
1 'polypeptide(L)' 'MTIGRKDNIKVGDIVKYVSAGTNIPGRKIGKIAILDTFSFVEVQANLADKVIGALNDMMLKGKRIRVQPAKEKIV' A
#
# COMPACT_ATOMS: atom_id res chain seq x y z
N MET A 1 4.85 2.14 0.79
CA MET A 1 5.03 1.27 -0.40
C MET A 1 5.98 1.94 -1.39
N THR A 2 6.99 1.26 -1.91
CA THR A 2 8.01 1.81 -2.86
C THR A 2 7.51 1.98 -4.31
N ILE A 3 6.23 2.30 -4.49
CA ILE A 3 5.60 2.54 -5.78
C ILE A 3 4.85 3.88 -5.75
N GLY A 4 4.96 4.67 -6.82
CA GLY A 4 4.40 6.02 -6.87
C GLY A 4 3.91 6.42 -8.26
N ARG A 5 3.63 7.72 -8.45
CA ARG A 5 3.07 8.29 -9.69
C ARG A 5 3.92 7.97 -10.91
N LYS A 6 5.25 7.95 -10.77
CA LYS A 6 6.18 7.61 -11.85
C LYS A 6 6.03 6.16 -12.33
N ASP A 7 5.50 5.28 -11.49
CA ASP A 7 5.18 3.90 -11.83
C ASP A 7 3.76 3.77 -12.43
N ASN A 8 3.12 4.89 -12.81
CA ASN A 8 1.76 4.96 -13.35
C ASN A 8 0.71 4.28 -12.46
N ILE A 9 0.90 4.29 -11.14
CA ILE A 9 -0.03 3.68 -10.17
C ILE A 9 -1.21 4.62 -9.89
N LYS A 10 -2.43 4.07 -9.84
CA LYS A 10 -3.64 4.78 -9.42
C LYS A 10 -4.15 4.27 -8.08
N VAL A 11 -5.00 5.06 -7.41
CA VAL A 11 -5.62 4.67 -6.14
C VAL A 11 -6.37 3.34 -6.27
N GLY A 12 -7.14 3.16 -7.34
CA GLY A 12 -7.87 1.91 -7.61
C GLY A 12 -6.95 0.69 -7.76
N ASP A 13 -5.74 0.87 -8.31
CA ASP A 13 -4.75 -0.21 -8.40
C ASP A 13 -4.33 -0.63 -6.98
N ILE A 14 -3.94 0.34 -6.14
CA ILE A 14 -3.53 0.08 -4.75
C ILE A 14 -4.62 -0.65 -3.99
N VAL A 15 -5.87 -0.18 -4.05
CA VAL A 15 -7.02 -0.84 -3.42
C VAL A 15 -7.14 -2.28 -3.88
N LYS A 16 -7.07 -2.53 -5.19
CA LYS A 16 -7.17 -3.88 -5.76
C LYS A 16 -6.06 -4.81 -5.25
N TYR A 17 -4.81 -4.36 -5.25
CA TYR A 17 -3.68 -5.18 -4.80
C TYR A 17 -3.72 -5.46 -3.30
N VAL A 18 -4.02 -4.43 -2.49
CA VAL A 18 -4.18 -4.59 -1.04
C VAL A 18 -5.31 -5.58 -0.75
N SER A 19 -6.48 -5.40 -1.35
CA SER A 19 -7.62 -6.31 -1.16
C SER A 19 -7.32 -7.74 -1.61
N ALA A 20 -6.67 -7.91 -2.76
CA ALA A 20 -6.30 -9.24 -3.27
C ALA A 20 -5.26 -9.94 -2.38
N GLY A 21 -4.24 -9.23 -1.90
CA GLY A 21 -3.19 -9.81 -1.06
C GLY A 21 -3.64 -10.15 0.37
N THR A 22 -4.61 -9.41 0.91
CA THR A 22 -4.97 -9.48 2.34
C THR A 22 -6.36 -10.03 2.62
N ASN A 23 -7.17 -10.21 1.58
CA ASN A 23 -8.61 -10.46 1.69
C ASN A 23 -9.36 -9.41 2.54
N ILE A 24 -8.85 -8.16 2.56
CA ILE A 24 -9.48 -7.03 3.24
C ILE A 24 -10.32 -6.27 2.21
N PRO A 25 -11.64 -6.04 2.46
CA PRO A 25 -12.45 -5.30 1.51
C PRO A 25 -11.96 -3.83 1.42
N GLY A 26 -11.94 -3.27 0.21
CA GLY A 26 -11.40 -1.94 -0.06
C GLY A 26 -11.98 -0.82 0.80
N ARG A 27 -13.23 -0.98 1.28
CA ARG A 27 -13.87 -0.06 2.24
C ARG A 27 -13.16 0.07 3.59
N LYS A 28 -12.31 -0.89 3.96
CA LYS A 28 -11.49 -0.85 5.18
C LYS A 28 -10.11 -0.22 4.96
N ILE A 29 -9.77 0.11 3.71
CA ILE A 29 -8.57 0.85 3.38
C ILE A 29 -8.90 2.33 3.57
N GLY A 30 -8.09 3.02 4.38
CA GLY A 30 -8.25 4.43 4.69
C GLY A 30 -7.71 5.32 3.56
N LYS A 31 -7.16 6.48 3.93
CA LYS A 31 -6.60 7.40 2.93
C LYS A 31 -5.40 6.78 2.23
N ILE A 32 -5.31 7.04 0.93
CA ILE A 32 -4.19 6.64 0.08
C ILE A 32 -3.54 7.92 -0.46
N ALA A 33 -2.26 8.11 -0.15
CA ALA A 33 -1.48 9.21 -0.69
C ALA A 33 -0.42 8.66 -1.64
N ILE A 34 -0.50 9.04 -2.92
CA ILE A 34 0.45 8.62 -3.95
C ILE A 34 1.41 9.79 -4.21
N LEU A 35 2.69 9.59 -3.86
CA LEU A 35 3.80 10.50 -4.17
C LEU A 35 4.54 9.99 -5.42
N ASP A 36 5.58 10.71 -5.84
CA ASP A 36 6.25 10.42 -7.11
C ASP A 36 6.88 9.03 -7.16
N THR A 37 7.51 8.60 -6.07
CA THR A 37 8.30 7.36 -6.00
C THR A 37 7.79 6.35 -4.96
N PHE A 38 6.89 6.77 -4.07
CA PHE A 38 6.28 5.91 -3.05
C PHE A 38 4.84 6.32 -2.74
N SER A 39 4.11 5.44 -2.08
CA SER A 39 2.73 5.65 -1.67
C SER A 39 2.52 5.27 -0.21
N PHE A 40 1.63 6.00 0.44
CA PHE A 40 1.11 5.72 1.78
C PHE A 40 -0.31 5.19 1.69
N VAL A 41 -0.61 4.24 2.56
CA VAL A 41 -1.93 3.61 2.67
C VAL A 41 -2.24 3.53 4.16
N GLU A 42 -3.31 4.18 4.58
CA GLU A 42 -3.84 4.03 5.93
C GLU A 42 -4.65 2.74 6.01
N VAL A 43 -4.43 1.98 7.08
CA VAL A 43 -5.16 0.76 7.40
C VAL A 43 -5.41 0.72 8.90
N GLN A 44 -6.39 -0.07 9.34
CA GLN A 44 -6.62 -0.29 10.77
C GLN A 44 -5.37 -0.93 11.41
N ALA A 45 -5.01 -0.51 12.62
CA ALA A 45 -3.78 -0.95 13.29
C ALA A 45 -3.69 -2.47 13.43
N ASN A 46 -4.80 -3.14 13.75
CA ASN A 46 -4.90 -4.60 13.82
C ASN A 46 -4.70 -5.34 12.48
N LEU A 47 -4.72 -4.62 11.35
CA LEU A 47 -4.51 -5.16 10.01
C LEU A 47 -3.14 -4.81 9.43
N ALA A 48 -2.37 -3.92 10.09
CA ALA A 48 -1.12 -3.39 9.57
C ALA A 48 -0.10 -4.50 9.24
N ASP A 49 0.16 -5.40 10.19
CA ASP A 49 1.11 -6.51 10.00
C ASP A 49 0.68 -7.46 8.90
N LYS A 50 -0.63 -7.75 8.81
CA LYS A 50 -1.19 -8.58 7.74
C LYS A 50 -1.00 -7.95 6.38
N VAL A 51 -1.23 -6.63 6.27
CA VAL A 51 -1.05 -5.87 5.02
C VAL A 51 0.41 -5.83 4.60
N ILE A 52 1.31 -5.57 5.56
CA ILE A 52 2.75 -5.56 5.30
C ILE A 52 3.21 -6.95 4.85
N GLY A 53 2.87 -8.01 5.59
CA GLY A 53 3.28 -9.37 5.25
C GLY A 53 2.74 -9.86 3.91
N ALA A 54 1.51 -9.48 3.54
CA ALA A 54 0.91 -9.87 2.27
C ALA A 54 1.49 -9.14 1.05
N LEU A 55 1.87 -7.87 1.21
CA LEU A 55 2.27 -7.01 0.09
C LEU A 55 3.77 -6.84 -0.04
N ASN A 56 4.54 -7.09 1.03
CA ASN A 56 5.98 -6.99 0.97
C ASN A 56 6.52 -8.00 -0.05
N ASP A 57 7.42 -7.54 -0.92
CA ASP A 57 8.00 -8.31 -2.01
C ASP A 57 7.04 -8.77 -3.11
N MET A 58 5.81 -8.27 -3.14
CA MET A 58 4.89 -8.49 -4.25
C MET A 58 5.37 -7.79 -5.53
N MET A 59 5.02 -8.34 -6.69
CA MET A 59 5.23 -7.70 -7.98
C MET A 59 4.00 -6.87 -8.36
N LEU A 60 4.19 -5.56 -8.55
CA LEU A 60 3.14 -4.61 -8.89
C LEU A 60 3.57 -3.82 -10.12
N LYS A 61 2.82 -3.93 -11.23
CA LYS A 61 3.15 -3.33 -12.54
C LYS A 61 4.60 -3.61 -12.98
N GLY A 62 5.07 -4.85 -12.83
CA GLY A 62 6.43 -5.26 -13.21
C GLY A 62 7.53 -4.82 -12.25
N LYS A 63 7.21 -4.14 -11.14
CA LYS A 63 8.16 -3.68 -10.13
C LYS A 63 7.95 -4.46 -8.83
N ARG A 64 9.03 -4.95 -8.23
CA ARG A 64 8.98 -5.51 -6.87
C ARG A 64 8.81 -4.37 -5.87
N ILE A 65 7.76 -4.44 -5.05
CA ILE A 65 7.47 -3.40 -4.06
C ILE A 65 7.94 -3.84 -2.67
N ARG A 66 8.37 -2.88 -1.86
CA ARG A 66 8.56 -3.06 -0.42
C ARG A 66 7.53 -2.26 0.34
N VAL A 67 7.02 -2.88 1.40
CA VAL A 67 6.04 -2.26 2.31
C VAL A 67 6.67 -2.22 3.70
N GLN A 68 6.62 -1.05 4.31
CA GLN A 68 7.15 -0.82 5.65
C GLN A 68 6.12 0.01 6.42
N PRO A 69 6.05 -0.12 7.76
CA PRO A 69 5.30 0.82 8.58
C PRO A 69 5.74 2.24 8.26
N ALA A 70 4.78 3.13 8.01
CA ALA A 70 5.09 4.54 7.88
C ALA A 70 5.55 5.03 9.26
N LYS A 71 6.74 5.63 9.34
CA LYS A 71 7.13 6.36 10.54
C LYS A 71 6.13 7.50 10.69
N GLU A 72 5.45 7.54 11.83
CA GLU A 72 4.58 8.65 12.21
C GLU A 72 5.38 9.94 12.01
N LYS A 73 4.80 10.93 11.31
CA LYS A 73 5.38 12.27 11.40
C LYS A 73 5.22 12.67 12.86
N ILE A 74 6.33 12.76 13.57
CA ILE A 74 6.45 13.62 14.74
C ILE A 74 6.14 15.02 14.19
N VAL A 75 4.90 15.48 14.39
CA VAL A 75 4.48 16.87 14.18
C VAL A 75 4.22 17.46 15.56
#